data_AF-A0A2M7FFT5-F1
#
_entry.id   AF-A0A2M7FFT5-F1
#
_cell.length_a   1.000
_cell.length_b   1.000
_cell.length_c   1.000
_cell.angle_alpha   90.00
_cell.angle_beta   90.00
_cell.angle_gamma   90.00
#
_symmetry.space_group_name_H-M   'P 1'
#
loop_
_entity.id
_entity.type
_entity.pdbx_description
1 polymer ?
#
loop_
_entity_poly.entity_id
_entity_poly.type
_entity_poly.pdbx_seq_one_letter_code
_entity_poly.pdbx_strand_id
1 'polypeptide(L)'
;MKTSRVVIAALLFGCMLGVGSTFAIQKTFTDIRGDEWFAASVEDLSTQNVLKGYEDGSFKPNQTITRAEASVMLSRLDGILKSYTFNNFIQLQEEMKLLSYAEARAVALLGPCGEAGEILNTPEITRTEDKIWKFTIKDPKPMCQASCAVNATNADSEILWRCTGVIPENPVQ
;
A
#
# COMPACT_ATOMS: atom_id res chain seq x y z
N MET A 1 1.31 10.74 -39.40
CA MET A 1 -0.06 10.22 -39.18
C MET A 1 -0.95 11.37 -38.75
N LYS A 2 -1.98 11.71 -39.53
CA LYS A 2 -3.00 12.70 -39.18
C LYS A 2 -4.12 11.94 -38.47
N THR A 3 -4.15 11.96 -37.14
CA THR A 3 -5.23 11.32 -36.37
C THR A 3 -6.21 12.40 -35.88
N SER A 4 -7.50 12.08 -35.95
CA SER A 4 -8.59 12.98 -35.51
C SER A 4 -8.76 12.92 -33.98
N ARG A 5 -9.22 14.00 -33.34
CA ARG A 5 -9.41 14.08 -31.87
C ARG A 5 -10.34 12.97 -31.35
N VAL A 6 -11.32 12.56 -32.16
CA VAL A 6 -12.21 11.43 -31.88
C VAL A 6 -11.44 10.11 -31.64
N VAL A 7 -10.41 9.84 -32.44
CA VAL A 7 -9.65 8.58 -32.36
C VAL A 7 -8.85 8.50 -31.06
N ILE A 8 -8.37 9.64 -30.55
CA ILE A 8 -7.64 9.71 -29.28
C ILE A 8 -8.61 9.57 -28.10
N ALA A 9 -9.77 10.23 -28.12
CA ALA A 9 -10.78 10.08 -27.08
C ALA A 9 -11.26 8.62 -26.94
N ALA A 10 -11.43 7.93 -28.07
CA ALA A 10 -11.81 6.52 -28.12
C ALA A 10 -10.77 5.56 -27.53
N LEU A 11 -9.49 5.78 -27.85
CA LEU A 11 -8.39 4.95 -27.36
C LEU A 11 -8.15 5.15 -25.86
N LEU A 12 -8.42 6.34 -25.33
CA LEU A 12 -8.35 6.61 -23.90
C LEU A 12 -9.52 5.99 -23.14
N PHE A 13 -10.73 6.00 -23.71
CA PHE A 13 -11.91 5.39 -23.11
C PHE A 13 -11.87 3.85 -23.15
N GLY A 14 -11.31 3.26 -24.21
CA GLY A 14 -11.15 1.82 -24.36
C GLY A 14 -10.24 1.16 -23.32
N CYS A 15 -9.39 1.93 -22.62
CA CYS A 15 -8.55 1.44 -21.54
C CYS A 15 -9.27 1.37 -20.18
N MET A 16 -10.52 1.86 -20.09
CA MET A 16 -11.25 2.05 -18.84
C MET A 16 -12.67 1.49 -18.89
N LEU A 17 -12.88 0.25 -19.36
CA LEU A 17 -14.23 -0.33 -19.36
C LEU A 17 -14.31 -1.68 -18.65
N GLY A 18 -14.76 -1.57 -17.40
CA GLY A 18 -15.43 -2.60 -16.62
C GLY A 18 -16.53 -1.99 -15.75
N VAL A 19 -17.31 -1.02 -16.25
CA VAL A 19 -18.55 -0.57 -15.58
C VAL A 19 -19.50 0.04 -16.62
N GLY A 20 -20.66 -0.60 -16.82
CA GLY A 20 -21.76 -0.03 -17.58
C GLY A 20 -22.56 0.91 -16.66
N SER A 21 -22.42 2.22 -16.86
CA SER A 21 -23.27 3.22 -16.23
C SER A 21 -23.79 4.17 -17.30
N THR A 22 -25.10 4.36 -17.36
CA THR A 22 -25.74 5.37 -18.21
C THR A 22 -25.62 6.72 -17.53
N PHE A 23 -24.55 7.45 -17.82
CA PHE A 23 -24.39 8.83 -17.37
C PHE A 23 -25.33 9.75 -18.16
N ALA A 24 -25.98 10.69 -17.47
CA ALA A 24 -26.69 11.77 -18.13
C ALA A 24 -25.67 12.68 -18.81
N ILE A 25 -25.79 12.81 -20.13
CA ILE A 25 -24.86 13.58 -20.96
C ILE A 25 -25.05 15.07 -20.66
N GLN A 26 -24.08 15.67 -19.97
CA GLN A 26 -24.07 17.08 -19.67
C GLN A 26 -23.39 17.81 -20.81
N LYS A 27 -24.19 18.44 -21.67
CA LYS A 27 -23.73 19.15 -22.86
C LYS A 27 -22.71 20.24 -22.53
N THR A 28 -21.43 19.84 -22.55
CA THR A 28 -20.29 20.68 -22.17
C THR A 28 -19.76 21.49 -23.36
N PHE A 29 -20.00 20.99 -24.59
CA PHE A 29 -19.56 21.62 -25.83
C PHE A 29 -20.74 21.88 -26.77
N THR A 30 -20.69 22.98 -27.50
CA THR A 30 -21.79 23.43 -28.37
C THR A 30 -21.98 22.55 -29.60
N ASP A 31 -20.90 21.91 -30.05
CA ASP A 31 -20.79 21.10 -31.27
C ASP A 31 -20.83 19.58 -31.04
N ILE A 32 -21.22 19.15 -29.83
CA ILE A 32 -21.49 17.74 -29.49
C ILE A 32 -22.97 17.63 -29.14
N ARG A 33 -23.69 16.72 -29.81
CA ARG A 33 -25.14 16.56 -29.67
C ARG A 33 -25.52 15.60 -28.55
N GLY A 34 -24.61 14.70 -28.18
CA GLY A 34 -24.75 13.73 -27.10
C GLY A 34 -25.07 12.31 -27.58
N ASP A 35 -25.64 12.16 -28.78
CA ASP A 35 -25.91 10.84 -29.38
C ASP A 35 -24.70 10.23 -30.08
N GLU A 36 -23.58 10.98 -30.19
CA GLU A 36 -22.36 10.47 -30.76
C GLU A 36 -21.65 9.49 -29.83
N TRP A 37 -21.07 8.43 -30.41
CA TRP A 37 -20.40 7.35 -29.67
C TRP A 37 -19.24 7.82 -28.77
N PHE A 38 -18.65 9.00 -29.05
CA PHE A 38 -17.56 9.59 -28.28
C PHE A 38 -18.03 10.67 -27.29
N ALA A 39 -19.31 11.03 -27.30
CA ALA A 39 -19.83 12.14 -26.49
C ALA A 39 -19.61 11.88 -24.99
N ALA A 40 -19.97 10.69 -24.51
CA ALA A 40 -19.77 10.29 -23.11
C ALA A 40 -18.29 10.35 -22.69
N SER A 41 -17.39 9.88 -23.54
CA SER A 41 -15.94 9.90 -23.26
C SER A 41 -15.37 11.31 -23.23
N VAL A 42 -15.83 12.18 -24.14
CA VAL A 42 -15.40 13.57 -24.21
C VAL A 42 -15.89 14.34 -22.99
N GLU A 43 -17.12 14.10 -22.55
CA GLU A 43 -17.66 14.73 -21.35
C GLU A 43 -16.93 14.27 -20.10
N ASP A 44 -16.76 12.96 -19.90
CA ASP A 44 -16.04 12.42 -18.74
C ASP A 44 -14.63 13.01 -18.64
N LEU A 45 -13.86 12.95 -19.73
CA LEU A 45 -12.52 13.52 -19.77
C LEU A 45 -12.51 15.06 -19.65
N SER A 46 -13.58 15.74 -20.03
CA SER A 46 -13.73 17.18 -19.80
C SER A 46 -14.02 17.50 -18.33
N THR A 47 -14.86 16.72 -17.65
CA THR A 47 -15.11 16.89 -16.21
C THR A 47 -13.86 16.69 -15.38
N GLN A 48 -13.00 15.76 -15.82
CA GLN A 48 -11.69 15.49 -15.22
C GLN A 48 -10.61 16.50 -15.66
N ASN A 49 -10.95 17.56 -16.41
CA ASN A 49 -10.04 18.58 -16.92
C ASN A 49 -8.91 18.06 -17.86
N VAL A 50 -9.03 16.84 -18.37
CA VAL A 50 -8.09 16.27 -19.36
C VAL A 50 -8.28 16.96 -20.71
N LEU A 51 -9.53 17.00 -21.17
CA LEU A 51 -9.94 17.67 -22.40
C LEU A 51 -10.42 19.08 -22.09
N LYS A 52 -10.04 20.02 -22.96
CA LYS A 52 -10.54 21.39 -22.94
C LYS A 52 -11.01 21.75 -24.35
N GLY A 53 -12.15 22.41 -24.42
CA GLY A 53 -12.65 23.01 -25.66
C GLY A 53 -11.93 24.31 -25.98
N TYR A 54 -12.36 24.93 -27.06
CA TYR A 54 -11.94 26.24 -27.50
C TYR A 54 -12.73 27.34 -26.77
N GLU A 55 -12.24 28.57 -26.83
CA GLU A 55 -12.88 29.74 -26.21
C GLU A 55 -14.27 30.03 -26.77
N ASP A 56 -14.56 29.56 -27.99
CA ASP A 56 -15.86 29.63 -28.65
C ASP A 56 -16.88 28.60 -28.09
N GLY A 57 -16.49 27.80 -27.10
CA GLY A 57 -17.33 26.77 -26.48
C GLY A 57 -17.45 25.47 -27.29
N SER A 58 -16.67 25.31 -28.36
CA SER A 58 -16.65 24.09 -29.19
C SER A 58 -15.50 23.14 -28.81
N PHE A 59 -15.63 21.86 -29.17
CA PHE A 59 -14.60 20.83 -29.01
C PHE A 59 -13.85 20.51 -30.32
N LYS A 60 -14.52 20.70 -31.45
CA LYS A 60 -14.09 20.40 -32.83
C LYS A 60 -13.64 18.94 -32.99
N PRO A 61 -14.53 17.96 -32.76
CA PRO A 61 -14.17 16.54 -32.70
C PRO A 61 -13.45 16.05 -33.98
N ASN A 62 -13.87 16.52 -35.15
CA ASN A 62 -13.31 16.10 -36.45
C ASN A 62 -12.02 16.83 -36.84
N GLN A 63 -11.56 17.80 -36.04
CA GLN A 63 -10.33 18.52 -36.31
C GLN A 63 -9.12 17.60 -36.08
N THR A 64 -8.11 17.72 -36.94
CA THR A 64 -6.83 17.02 -36.76
C THR A 64 -6.12 17.58 -35.54
N ILE A 65 -5.63 16.70 -34.67
CA ILE A 65 -4.88 17.09 -33.48
C ILE A 65 -3.38 17.22 -33.79
N THR A 66 -2.73 18.22 -33.21
CA THR A 66 -1.28 18.36 -33.26
C THR A 66 -0.60 17.46 -32.22
N ARG A 67 0.67 17.12 -32.43
CA ARG A 67 1.45 16.34 -31.44
C ARG A 67 1.55 17.05 -30.08
N ALA A 68 1.63 18.38 -30.08
CA ALA A 68 1.69 19.18 -28.87
C ALA A 68 0.39 19.08 -28.06
N GLU A 69 -0.76 19.22 -28.72
CA GLU A 69 -2.07 19.05 -28.06
C GLU A 69 -2.24 17.63 -27.50
N ALA A 70 -1.83 16.60 -28.25
CA ALA A 70 -1.87 15.22 -27.77
C ALA A 70 -0.98 15.01 -26.54
N SER A 71 0.25 15.56 -26.52
CA SER A 71 1.13 15.46 -25.35
C SER A 71 0.57 16.16 -24.11
N VAL A 72 -0.12 17.29 -24.27
CA VAL A 72 -0.75 18.00 -23.17
C VAL A 72 -1.91 17.18 -22.59
N MET A 73 -2.71 16.54 -23.43
CA MET A 73 -3.78 15.64 -22.97
C MET A 73 -3.21 14.45 -22.20
N LEU A 74 -2.17 13.80 -22.72
CA LEU A 74 -1.50 12.69 -22.05
C LEU A 74 -0.87 13.09 -20.71
N SER A 75 -0.25 14.27 -20.64
CA SER A 75 0.33 14.77 -19.38
C SER A 75 -0.72 15.02 -18.30
N ARG A 76 -1.92 15.49 -18.68
CA ARG A 76 -3.03 15.69 -17.73
C ARG A 76 -3.61 14.36 -17.26
N LEU A 77 -3.74 13.41 -18.19
CA LEU A 77 -4.18 12.06 -17.87
C LEU A 77 -3.20 11.36 -16.92
N ASP A 78 -1.89 11.47 -17.14
CA ASP A 78 -0.86 10.94 -16.25
C ASP A 78 -0.96 11.51 -14.82
N GLY A 79 -1.25 12.81 -14.67
CA GLY A 79 -1.49 13.43 -13.37
C GLY A 79 -2.67 12.82 -12.61
N ILE A 80 -3.76 12.50 -13.33
CA ILE A 80 -4.94 11.86 -12.76
C ILE A 80 -4.64 10.41 -12.38
N LEU A 81 -4.01 9.65 -13.28
CA LEU A 81 -3.63 8.26 -13.02
C LEU A 81 -2.70 8.16 -11.80
N LYS A 82 -1.74 9.09 -11.65
CA LYS A 82 -0.88 9.18 -10.47
C LYS A 82 -1.67 9.49 -9.20
N SER A 83 -2.68 10.36 -9.26
CA SER A 83 -3.57 10.64 -8.13
C SER A 83 -4.36 9.40 -7.70
N TYR A 84 -4.93 8.65 -8.64
CA TYR A 84 -5.60 7.38 -8.33
C TYR A 84 -4.65 6.33 -7.75
N THR A 85 -3.43 6.22 -8.29
CA THR A 85 -2.43 5.27 -7.77
C THR A 85 -1.98 5.65 -6.36
N PHE A 86 -1.78 6.94 -6.08
CA PHE A 86 -1.38 7.45 -4.77
C PHE A 86 -2.50 7.28 -3.72
N ASN A 87 -3.75 7.59 -4.07
CA ASN A 87 -4.90 7.43 -3.18
C ASN A 87 -5.17 5.94 -2.88
N ASN A 88 -5.00 5.05 -3.86
CA ASN A 88 -5.07 3.60 -3.64
C ASN A 88 -3.89 3.07 -2.81
N PHE A 89 -2.71 3.68 -2.91
CA PHE A 89 -1.56 3.33 -2.07
C PHE A 89 -1.73 3.73 -0.60
N ILE A 90 -2.44 4.83 -0.31
CA ILE A 90 -2.74 5.24 1.08
C ILE A 90 -3.64 4.22 1.78
N GLN A 91 -4.48 3.49 1.05
CA GLN A 91 -5.34 2.44 1.62
C GLN A 91 -4.61 1.10 1.85
N LEU A 92 -3.40 0.93 1.29
CA LEU A 92 -2.55 -0.27 1.44
C LEU A 92 -1.31 -0.04 2.32
N GLN A 93 -1.15 1.15 2.89
CA GLN A 93 -0.32 1.34 4.07
C GLN A 93 -1.12 0.86 5.30
N GLU A 94 -1.40 -0.44 5.37
CA GLU A 94 -1.23 -1.09 6.67
C GLU A 94 0.24 -0.84 7.00
N GLU A 95 0.51 0.00 8.00
CA GLU A 95 1.77 -0.09 8.73
C GLU A 95 2.05 -1.58 8.91
N MET A 96 3.28 -2.06 8.66
CA MET A 96 3.68 -3.40 9.10
C MET A 96 3.23 -3.53 10.54
N LYS A 97 2.10 -4.21 10.78
CA LYS A 97 1.40 -4.09 12.04
C LYS A 97 2.25 -4.86 13.04
N LEU A 98 3.06 -4.12 13.78
CA LEU A 98 3.94 -4.70 14.76
C LEU A 98 3.06 -5.38 15.80
N LEU A 99 3.40 -6.63 16.12
CA LEU A 99 2.74 -7.37 17.19
C LEU A 99 2.80 -6.52 18.46
N SER A 100 1.62 -6.30 19.06
CA SER A 100 1.51 -5.74 20.40
C SER A 100 2.20 -6.65 21.42
N TYR A 101 2.50 -6.11 22.59
CA TYR A 101 3.07 -6.90 23.70
C TYR A 101 2.22 -8.15 24.01
N ALA A 102 0.89 -8.03 24.00
CA ALA A 102 -0.01 -9.14 24.29
C ALA A 102 0.10 -10.25 23.23
N GLU A 103 0.16 -9.88 21.95
CA GLU A 103 0.30 -10.81 20.84
C GLU A 103 1.68 -11.48 20.86
N ALA A 104 2.75 -10.71 21.05
CA ALA A 104 4.12 -11.24 21.16
C ALA A 104 4.28 -12.19 22.35
N ARG A 105 3.64 -11.88 23.49
CA ARG A 105 3.63 -12.76 24.67
C ARG A 105 2.86 -14.05 24.40
N ALA A 106 1.76 -13.99 23.64
CA ALA A 106 1.02 -15.19 23.25
C ALA A 106 1.87 -16.10 22.36
N VAL A 107 2.59 -15.53 21.38
CA VAL A 107 3.55 -16.25 20.54
C VAL A 107 4.63 -16.92 21.40
N ALA A 108 5.22 -16.19 22.35
CA ALA A 108 6.23 -16.76 23.25
C ALA A 108 5.68 -17.95 24.06
N LEU A 109 4.46 -17.82 24.60
CA LEU A 109 3.83 -18.87 25.41
C LEU A 109 3.42 -20.12 24.61
N LEU A 110 3.00 -19.94 23.37
CA LEU A 110 2.58 -21.04 22.49
C LEU A 110 3.74 -21.67 21.73
N GLY A 111 4.91 -21.01 21.73
CA GLY A 111 6.11 -21.43 21.03
C GLY A 111 7.15 -22.12 21.93
N PRO A 112 8.38 -22.30 21.43
CA PRO A 112 9.47 -22.97 22.15
C PRO A 112 9.78 -22.34 23.52
N CYS A 113 9.55 -21.03 23.67
CA CYS A 113 9.79 -20.34 24.93
C CYS A 113 8.86 -20.79 26.06
N GLY A 114 7.58 -21.04 25.77
CA GLY A 114 6.62 -21.56 26.75
C GLY A 114 6.91 -23.01 27.13
N GLU A 115 7.44 -23.82 26.20
CA GLU A 115 7.91 -25.18 26.50
C GLU A 115 9.15 -25.18 27.41
N ALA A 116 10.01 -24.16 27.29
CA ALA A 116 11.24 -24.06 28.07
C ALA A 116 11.04 -23.62 29.53
N GLY A 117 9.93 -22.97 29.87
CA GLY A 117 9.62 -22.59 31.24
C GLY A 117 8.62 -21.46 31.40
N GLU A 118 8.42 -21.02 32.64
CA GLU A 118 7.53 -19.91 32.97
C GLU A 118 8.12 -18.59 32.46
N ILE A 119 7.39 -17.91 31.57
CA ILE A 119 7.77 -16.58 31.07
C ILE A 119 7.40 -15.52 32.11
N LEU A 120 8.40 -14.84 32.65
CA LEU A 120 8.21 -13.76 33.62
C LEU A 120 7.64 -12.51 32.93
N ASN A 121 6.67 -11.86 33.57
CA ASN A 121 6.18 -10.54 33.16
C ASN A 121 7.22 -9.46 33.50
N THR A 122 8.31 -9.44 32.76
CA THR A 122 9.36 -8.42 32.83
C THR A 122 9.36 -7.66 31.50
N PRO A 123 8.80 -6.44 31.44
CA PRO A 123 8.72 -5.69 30.18
C PRO A 123 10.08 -5.06 29.86
N GLU A 124 10.96 -5.79 29.17
CA GLU A 124 12.16 -5.21 28.56
C GLU A 124 12.03 -5.20 27.03
N ILE A 125 11.67 -4.03 26.48
CA ILE A 125 11.72 -3.79 25.03
C ILE A 125 13.19 -3.59 24.67
N THR A 126 13.79 -4.52 23.92
CA THR A 126 15.09 -4.25 23.30
C THR A 126 14.86 -3.63 21.93
N ARG A 127 15.03 -2.30 21.87
CA ARG A 127 15.13 -1.46 20.66
C ARG A 127 13.97 -1.52 19.65
N THR A 128 13.36 -0.35 19.46
CA THR A 128 12.43 0.01 18.38
C THR A 128 12.99 -0.22 16.96
N GLU A 129 14.31 -0.35 16.81
CA GLU A 129 15.01 -0.56 15.54
C GLU A 129 14.93 -2.01 15.04
N ASP A 130 15.07 -3.00 15.94
CA ASP A 130 15.20 -4.42 15.57
C ASP A 130 13.85 -5.16 15.53
N LYS A 131 12.77 -4.52 16.01
CA LYS A 131 11.41 -5.09 16.04
C LYS A 131 11.33 -6.45 16.77
N ILE A 132 12.03 -6.59 17.90
CA ILE A 132 12.05 -7.82 18.71
C ILE A 132 11.56 -7.55 20.13
N TRP A 133 10.63 -8.38 20.61
CA TRP A 133 10.23 -8.45 22.01
C TRP A 133 11.12 -9.43 22.77
N LYS A 134 11.65 -9.03 23.93
CA LYS A 134 12.38 -9.94 24.83
C LYS A 134 11.58 -10.24 26.08
N PHE A 135 11.63 -11.51 26.49
CA PHE A 135 11.03 -11.98 27.73
C PHE A 135 12.02 -12.84 28.51
N THR A 136 12.04 -12.69 29.84
CA THR A 136 12.87 -13.51 30.73
C THR A 136 12.16 -14.84 31.04
N ILE A 137 12.89 -15.94 31.00
CA ILE A 137 12.38 -17.26 31.41
C ILE A 137 12.86 -17.52 32.85
N LYS A 138 11.92 -17.91 33.73
CA LYS A 138 12.16 -18.19 35.15
C LYS A 138 13.02 -19.45 35.33
N ASP A 139 13.85 -19.45 36.39
CA ASP A 139 14.69 -20.58 36.82
C ASP A 139 15.52 -21.21 35.68
N PRO A 140 16.31 -20.40 34.94
CA PRO A 140 17.13 -20.94 33.86
C PRO A 140 18.21 -21.89 34.42
N LYS A 141 18.70 -22.81 33.58
CA LYS A 141 19.69 -23.83 33.96
C LYS A 141 20.84 -23.27 34.82
N PRO A 142 21.43 -24.05 35.74
CA PRO A 142 22.58 -23.61 36.52
C PRO A 142 23.64 -23.00 35.60
N MET A 143 24.11 -21.79 35.93
CA MET A 143 25.13 -21.04 35.19
C MET A 143 24.70 -20.38 33.86
N CYS A 144 23.41 -20.44 33.51
CA CYS A 144 22.88 -19.81 32.30
C CYS A 144 21.62 -19.00 32.60
N GLN A 145 21.48 -17.84 31.95
CA GLN A 145 20.21 -17.10 31.86
C GLN A 145 19.59 -17.32 30.49
N ALA A 146 18.29 -17.60 30.46
CA ALA A 146 17.53 -17.79 29.22
C ALA A 146 16.60 -16.60 28.97
N SER A 147 16.57 -16.14 27.72
CA SER A 147 15.66 -15.10 27.25
C SER A 147 14.93 -15.58 26.00
N CYS A 148 13.64 -15.32 25.91
CA CYS A 148 12.87 -15.51 24.69
C CYS A 148 12.94 -14.23 23.84
N ALA A 149 13.26 -14.35 22.56
CA ALA A 149 13.17 -13.28 21.58
C ALA A 149 12.02 -13.57 20.61
N VAL A 150 11.11 -12.61 20.40
CA VAL A 150 9.96 -12.73 19.48
C VAL A 150 10.01 -11.62 18.44
N ASN A 151 10.01 -11.98 17.17
CA ASN A 151 10.00 -11.03 16.07
C ASN A 151 8.59 -10.44 15.90
N ALA A 152 8.49 -9.11 16.02
CA ALA A 152 7.24 -8.38 16.01
C ALA A 152 6.58 -8.29 14.62
N THR A 153 7.26 -8.71 13.54
CA THR A 153 6.75 -8.63 12.17
C THR A 153 6.22 -9.97 11.66
N ASN A 154 6.92 -11.07 11.95
CA ASN A 154 6.58 -12.39 11.41
C ASN A 154 6.10 -13.39 12.48
N ALA A 155 6.04 -12.99 13.75
CA ALA A 155 5.60 -13.83 14.87
C ALA A 155 6.49 -15.05 15.14
N ASP A 156 7.75 -15.03 14.74
CA ASP A 156 8.70 -16.09 15.09
C ASP A 156 9.27 -15.88 16.50
N SER A 157 9.51 -16.97 17.23
CA SER A 157 10.15 -16.91 18.55
C SER A 157 11.32 -17.90 18.70
N GLU A 158 12.36 -17.46 19.39
CA GLU A 158 13.56 -18.25 19.65
C GLU A 158 14.08 -18.07 21.08
N ILE A 159 14.84 -19.05 21.58
CA ILE A 159 15.44 -19.02 22.91
C ILE A 159 16.93 -18.64 22.78
N LEU A 160 17.31 -17.58 23.48
CA LEU A 160 18.68 -17.11 23.58
C LEU A 160 19.24 -17.46 24.97
N TRP A 161 20.39 -18.15 24.99
CA TRP A 161 21.09 -18.53 26.21
C TRP A 161 22.31 -17.65 26.43
N ARG A 162 22.44 -17.07 27.63
CA ARG A 162 23.65 -16.38 28.08
C ARG A 162 24.22 -17.13 29.28
N CYS A 163 25.26 -17.91 29.04
CA CYS A 163 25.96 -18.65 30.09
C CYS A 163 27.24 -17.91 30.48
N THR A 164 27.40 -17.59 31.77
CA THR A 164 28.55 -16.80 32.26
C THR A 164 29.74 -17.64 32.68
N GLY A 165 29.67 -18.97 32.60
CA GLY A 165 30.83 -19.86 32.62
C GLY A 165 31.72 -19.82 33.88
N VAL A 166 31.22 -19.35 35.03
CA VAL A 166 32.01 -19.40 36.28
C VAL A 166 31.76 -20.75 36.98
N ILE A 167 32.74 -21.65 36.87
CA ILE A 167 32.79 -22.94 37.57
C ILE A 167 32.65 -22.68 39.07
N PRO A 168 31.72 -23.33 39.82
CA PRO A 168 31.78 -23.29 41.27
C PRO A 168 33.07 -24.00 41.70
N GLU A 169 33.93 -23.32 42.49
CA GLU A 169 35.21 -23.85 42.99
C GLU A 169 35.08 -25.12 43.84
N ASN A 170 33.87 -25.64 44.06
CA ASN A 170 33.68 -26.89 44.76
C ASN A 170 32.35 -27.55 44.35
N PRO A 171 32.35 -28.53 43.42
CA PRO A 171 31.19 -29.41 43.29
C PRO A 171 31.16 -30.25 44.57
N VAL A 172 30.13 -30.02 45.39
CA VAL A 172 29.83 -30.77 46.61
C VAL A 172 30.00 -32.27 46.35
N GLN A 173 30.76 -32.92 47.24
CA GLN A 173 31.01 -34.37 47.29
C GLN A 173 29.74 -35.20 47.41
#